data_AF-A0A1I7F1U8-F1
#
_entry.id   AF-A0A1I7F1U8-F1
#
_cell.length_a   1.000
_cell.length_b   1.000
_cell.length_c   1.000
_cell.angle_alpha   90.00
_cell.angle_beta   90.00
_cell.angle_gamma   90.00
#
_symmetry.space_group_name_H-M   'P 1'
#
loop_
_entity.id
_entity.type
_entity.pdbx_description
1 polymer ?
#
loop_
_entity_poly.entity_id
_entity_poly.type
_entity_poly.pdbx_seq_one_letter_code
_entity_poly.pdbx_strand_id
1 'polypeptide(L)'
;MSALAGALPGAAPVARARPGRLAALIPLAAAFAAVGLVAVTGTTQRSLDAAGLSQWAYGFFADRYPLFFPAIAYGVARAAALPLAAPHWRGWLGASLGLALVTGLSLHPTYGGLVLRAGFSVGGVAFLSGQPMAVAQGLGAVAAASVLGGALGFAALLARGLPRRGGWGRALVRALLRFAALAWALGVLAAARDLGLSGFPRLALSGGQAALALGLVLAAFLPHVILDLVRPRASVESTPGRR
;
A
#
# COMPACT_ATOMS: atom_id res chain seq x y z
N MET A 1 -18.23 57.27 -33.36
CA MET A 1 -18.71 56.99 -31.99
C MET A 1 -18.14 55.64 -31.56
N SER A 2 -17.11 55.70 -30.70
CA SER A 2 -16.43 54.54 -30.12
C SER A 2 -17.34 53.76 -29.17
N ALA A 3 -17.25 52.43 -29.20
CA ALA A 3 -17.61 51.58 -28.07
C ALA A 3 -16.44 50.64 -27.77
N LEU A 4 -15.63 51.04 -26.80
CA LEU A 4 -14.61 50.25 -26.13
C LEU A 4 -15.31 49.24 -25.20
N ALA A 5 -15.39 47.97 -25.62
CA ALA A 5 -15.76 46.88 -24.72
C ALA A 5 -14.52 46.47 -23.91
N GLY A 6 -14.48 46.93 -22.65
CA GLY A 6 -13.42 46.63 -21.70
C GLY A 6 -13.31 45.13 -21.41
N ALA A 7 -12.17 44.55 -21.74
CA ALA A 7 -11.78 43.23 -21.27
C ALA A 7 -11.36 43.32 -19.79
N LEU A 8 -12.15 42.71 -18.91
CA LEU A 8 -11.80 42.58 -17.49
C LEU A 8 -10.65 41.57 -17.33
N PRO A 9 -9.60 41.90 -16.55
CA PRO A 9 -8.45 41.04 -16.33
C PRO A 9 -8.70 40.00 -15.23
N GLY A 10 -8.18 38.79 -15.47
CA GLY A 10 -7.50 38.04 -14.41
C GLY A 10 -8.34 37.33 -13.35
N ALA A 11 -9.29 36.47 -13.75
CA ALA A 11 -9.63 35.34 -12.88
C ALA A 11 -8.46 34.34 -12.94
N ALA A 12 -7.59 34.37 -11.93
CA ALA A 12 -6.54 33.37 -11.77
C ALA A 12 -7.18 31.97 -11.83
N PRO A 13 -6.67 31.04 -12.65
CA PRO A 13 -7.22 29.70 -12.69
C PRO A 13 -7.03 29.10 -11.30
N VAL A 14 -8.13 28.99 -10.53
CA VAL A 14 -8.16 28.20 -9.30
C VAL A 14 -7.63 26.83 -9.71
N ALA A 15 -6.45 26.50 -9.21
CA ALA A 15 -5.76 25.28 -9.52
C ALA A 15 -6.65 24.13 -9.04
N ARG A 16 -7.55 23.65 -9.90
CA ARG A 16 -8.39 22.48 -9.65
C ARG A 16 -7.43 21.36 -9.31
N ALA A 17 -7.33 21.04 -8.03
CA ALA A 17 -6.56 19.92 -7.55
C ALA A 17 -7.01 18.71 -8.37
N ARG A 18 -6.12 18.21 -9.22
CA ARG A 18 -6.47 17.12 -10.14
C ARG A 18 -6.98 15.96 -9.27
N PRO A 19 -8.22 15.47 -9.46
CA PRO A 19 -8.84 14.47 -8.57
C PRO A 19 -7.96 13.21 -8.42
N GLY A 20 -7.11 12.93 -9.40
CA GLY A 20 -6.13 11.83 -9.34
C GLY A 20 -4.98 11.98 -8.33
N ARG A 21 -4.70 13.18 -7.78
CA ARG A 21 -3.67 13.37 -6.74
C ARG A 21 -4.19 13.03 -5.35
N LEU A 22 -5.42 13.44 -5.01
CA LEU A 22 -6.05 13.09 -3.74
C LEU A 22 -6.31 11.58 -3.65
N ALA A 23 -6.70 10.95 -4.77
CA ALA A 23 -6.87 9.50 -4.83
C ALA A 23 -5.59 8.70 -4.51
N ALA A 24 -4.40 9.28 -4.73
CA ALA A 24 -3.14 8.62 -4.40
C ALA A 24 -2.86 8.57 -2.87
N LEU A 25 -3.52 9.43 -2.10
CA LEU A 25 -3.37 9.49 -0.64
C LEU A 25 -4.35 8.56 0.10
N ILE A 26 -5.43 8.11 -0.55
CA ILE A 26 -6.44 7.24 0.05
C ILE A 26 -5.82 6.01 0.75
N PRO A 27 -4.89 5.26 0.13
CA PRO A 27 -4.29 4.09 0.78
C PRO A 27 -3.44 4.41 2.00
N LEU A 28 -2.70 5.53 1.96
CA LEU A 28 -1.90 5.99 3.09
C LEU A 28 -2.81 6.44 4.24
N ALA A 29 -3.88 7.17 3.93
CA ALA A 29 -4.89 7.57 4.90
C ALA A 29 -5.57 6.35 5.55
N ALA A 30 -5.87 5.30 4.78
CA ALA A 30 -6.40 4.05 5.32
C ALA A 30 -5.42 3.34 6.26
N ALA A 31 -4.13 3.32 5.93
CA ALA A 31 -3.09 2.77 6.80
C ALA A 31 -2.96 3.55 8.12
N PHE A 32 -2.99 4.89 8.06
CA PHE A 32 -3.02 5.74 9.26
C PHE A 32 -4.30 5.57 10.08
N ALA A 33 -5.46 5.50 9.42
CA ALA A 33 -6.73 5.26 10.08
C ALA A 33 -6.71 3.92 10.83
N ALA A 34 -6.10 2.87 10.26
CA ALA A 34 -5.95 1.59 10.93
C ALA A 34 -5.12 1.71 12.22
N VAL A 35 -3.99 2.42 12.19
CA VAL A 35 -3.16 2.67 13.40
C VAL A 35 -3.92 3.53 14.41
N GLY A 36 -4.57 4.59 13.96
CA GLY A 36 -5.34 5.50 14.80
C GLY A 36 -6.52 4.79 15.48
N LEU A 37 -7.24 3.92 14.75
CA LEU A 37 -8.30 3.10 15.31
C LEU A 37 -7.76 2.21 16.42
N VAL A 38 -6.70 1.44 16.17
CA VAL A 38 -6.08 0.56 17.17
C VAL A 38 -5.62 1.33 18.40
N ALA A 39 -5.05 2.53 18.22
CA ALA A 39 -4.61 3.38 19.31
C ALA A 39 -5.79 3.93 20.14
N VAL A 40 -6.87 4.38 19.51
CA VAL A 40 -8.05 4.94 20.18
C VAL A 40 -8.89 3.86 20.87
N THR A 41 -9.06 2.70 20.24
CA THR A 41 -9.83 1.60 20.83
C THR A 41 -9.04 0.84 21.90
N GLY A 42 -7.73 1.10 22.03
CA GLY A 42 -6.86 0.38 22.94
C GLY A 42 -6.84 -1.12 22.66
N THR A 43 -6.94 -1.52 21.39
CA THR A 43 -7.07 -2.94 21.02
C THR A 43 -5.86 -3.72 21.49
N THR A 44 -6.12 -4.76 22.28
CA THR A 44 -5.14 -5.70 22.82
C THR A 44 -5.45 -7.13 22.39
N GLN A 45 -4.49 -8.02 22.62
CA GLN A 45 -4.69 -9.45 22.51
C GLN A 45 -5.89 -9.95 23.30
N ARG A 46 -5.94 -9.59 24.58
CA ARG A 46 -7.05 -9.97 25.45
C ARG A 46 -8.40 -9.51 24.90
N SER A 47 -8.49 -8.31 24.33
CA SER A 47 -9.76 -7.80 23.78
C SER A 47 -10.22 -8.56 22.52
N LEU A 48 -9.28 -8.97 21.66
CA LEU A 48 -9.59 -9.75 20.46
C LEU A 48 -9.89 -11.21 20.80
N ASP A 49 -9.22 -11.75 21.81
CA ASP A 49 -9.52 -13.07 22.36
C ASP A 49 -10.92 -13.12 22.96
N ALA A 50 -11.31 -12.09 23.74
CA ALA A 50 -12.66 -11.97 24.29
C ALA A 50 -13.74 -11.84 23.20
N ALA A 51 -13.39 -11.29 22.03
CA ALA A 51 -14.27 -11.22 20.87
C ALA A 51 -14.33 -12.52 20.04
N GLY A 52 -13.65 -13.59 20.47
CA GLY A 52 -13.60 -14.87 19.73
C GLY A 52 -12.74 -14.83 18.46
N LEU A 53 -11.93 -13.78 18.30
CA LEU A 53 -11.09 -13.56 17.12
C LEU A 53 -9.67 -14.13 17.30
N SER A 54 -9.36 -14.72 18.45
CA SER A 54 -8.03 -15.24 18.81
C SER A 54 -7.42 -16.13 17.71
N GLN A 55 -8.16 -17.13 17.24
CA GLN A 55 -7.69 -18.09 16.22
C GLN A 55 -7.36 -17.43 14.87
N TRP A 56 -7.93 -16.25 14.57
CA TRP A 56 -7.75 -15.55 13.30
C TRP A 56 -6.76 -14.39 13.42
N ALA A 57 -6.79 -13.67 14.54
CA ALA A 57 -6.02 -12.46 14.80
C ALA A 57 -4.70 -12.73 15.54
N TYR A 58 -4.61 -13.83 16.28
CA TYR A 58 -3.49 -14.13 17.17
C TYR A 58 -2.72 -15.39 16.80
N GLY A 59 -1.41 -15.19 16.63
CA GLY A 59 -0.42 -16.21 16.38
C GLY A 59 0.96 -15.58 16.33
N PHE A 60 1.97 -16.38 16.03
CA PHE A 60 3.38 -15.96 15.91
C PHE A 60 3.56 -14.65 15.13
N PHE A 61 2.81 -14.46 14.03
CA PHE A 61 2.95 -13.30 13.17
C PHE A 61 2.39 -11.99 13.73
N ALA A 62 1.34 -12.05 14.57
CA ALA A 62 0.79 -10.84 15.19
C ALA A 62 1.78 -10.26 16.21
N ASP A 63 2.47 -11.13 16.95
CA ASP A 63 3.52 -10.71 17.89
C ASP A 63 4.81 -10.31 17.16
N ARG A 64 5.21 -11.02 16.10
CA ARG A 64 6.47 -10.74 15.40
C ARG A 64 6.37 -9.56 14.43
N TYR A 65 5.22 -9.36 13.79
CA TYR A 65 4.97 -8.33 12.78
C TYR A 65 3.71 -7.50 13.12
N PRO A 66 3.79 -6.71 14.21
CA PRO A 66 2.65 -5.97 14.72
C PRO A 66 2.10 -4.95 13.72
N LEU A 67 2.93 -4.37 12.85
CA LEU A 67 2.50 -3.38 11.86
C LEU A 67 2.16 -3.96 10.49
N PHE A 68 1.80 -5.24 10.38
CA PHE A 68 1.30 -5.77 9.11
C PHE A 68 -0.18 -5.41 8.85
N PHE A 69 -1.02 -5.20 9.87
CA PHE A 69 -2.41 -4.72 9.69
C PHE A 69 -2.56 -3.40 8.89
N PRO A 70 -1.73 -2.33 9.08
CA PRO A 70 -1.83 -1.15 8.23
C PRO A 70 -1.41 -1.43 6.78
N ALA A 71 -0.55 -2.43 6.53
CA ALA A 71 -0.24 -2.87 5.16
C ALA A 71 -1.43 -3.56 4.49
N ILE A 72 -2.21 -4.34 5.25
CA ILE A 72 -3.48 -4.90 4.78
C ILE A 72 -4.46 -3.77 4.45
N ALA A 73 -4.66 -2.81 5.37
CA ALA A 73 -5.53 -1.66 5.14
C ALA A 73 -5.10 -0.84 3.90
N TYR A 74 -3.79 -0.63 3.73
CA TYR A 74 -3.23 -0.01 2.54
C TYR A 74 -3.60 -0.80 1.27
N GLY A 75 -3.33 -2.11 1.24
CA GLY A 75 -3.62 -2.97 0.09
C GLY A 75 -5.11 -3.05 -0.25
N VAL A 76 -5.98 -3.14 0.76
CA VAL A 76 -7.44 -3.12 0.63
C VAL A 76 -7.90 -1.80 0.01
N ALA A 77 -7.43 -0.66 0.54
CA ALA A 77 -7.77 0.65 0.00
C ALA A 77 -7.27 0.83 -1.45
N ARG A 78 -6.10 0.28 -1.79
CA ARG A 78 -5.59 0.27 -3.18
C ARG A 78 -6.51 -0.48 -4.13
N ALA A 79 -6.98 -1.66 -3.72
CA ALA A 79 -7.90 -2.47 -4.50
C ALA A 79 -9.26 -1.79 -4.62
N ALA A 80 -9.82 -1.31 -3.51
CA ALA A 80 -11.10 -0.62 -3.46
C ALA A 80 -11.13 0.68 -4.29
N ALA A 81 -9.99 1.35 -4.46
CA ALA A 81 -9.87 2.55 -5.29
C ALA A 81 -9.75 2.26 -6.80
N LEU A 82 -9.68 1.01 -7.24
CA LEU A 82 -9.58 0.66 -8.67
C LEU A 82 -10.74 1.20 -9.54
N PRO A 83 -12.02 1.19 -9.11
CA PRO A 83 -13.11 1.75 -9.89
C PRO A 83 -12.96 3.26 -10.13
N LEU A 84 -12.30 4.00 -9.22
CA LEU A 84 -12.01 5.42 -9.43
C LEU A 84 -11.04 5.67 -10.60
N ALA A 85 -10.15 4.71 -10.86
CA ALA A 85 -9.20 4.78 -11.96
C ALA A 85 -9.71 4.15 -13.26
N ALA A 86 -10.70 3.25 -13.17
CA ALA A 86 -11.29 2.51 -14.28
C ALA A 86 -12.80 2.33 -14.00
N PRO A 87 -13.66 3.33 -14.25
CA PRO A 87 -15.06 3.37 -13.79
C PRO A 87 -16.02 2.44 -14.55
N HIS A 88 -15.51 1.39 -15.17
CA HIS A 88 -16.29 0.38 -15.89
C HIS A 88 -16.29 -0.96 -15.13
N TRP A 89 -17.09 -1.93 -15.60
CA TRP A 89 -17.27 -3.24 -14.95
C TRP A 89 -15.94 -3.94 -14.58
N ARG A 90 -14.90 -3.83 -15.43
CA ARG A 90 -13.59 -4.42 -15.13
C ARG A 90 -12.90 -3.78 -13.91
N GLY A 91 -13.12 -2.50 -13.65
CA GLY A 91 -12.57 -1.83 -12.47
C GLY A 91 -13.19 -2.37 -11.18
N TRP A 92 -14.50 -2.63 -11.19
CA TRP A 92 -15.20 -3.33 -10.12
C TRP A 92 -14.72 -4.78 -9.97
N LEU A 93 -14.58 -5.51 -11.08
CA LEU A 93 -14.05 -6.88 -11.04
C LEU A 93 -12.63 -6.92 -10.45
N GLY A 94 -11.76 -6.00 -10.88
CA GLY A 94 -10.42 -5.86 -10.32
C GLY A 94 -10.43 -5.46 -8.85
N ALA A 95 -11.38 -4.62 -8.41
CA ALA A 95 -11.55 -4.28 -7.01
C ALA A 95 -11.95 -5.50 -6.18
N SER A 96 -12.99 -6.24 -6.60
CA SER A 96 -13.45 -7.46 -5.93
C SER A 96 -12.35 -8.51 -5.84
N LEU A 97 -11.63 -8.75 -6.95
CA LEU A 97 -10.52 -9.68 -6.98
C LEU A 97 -9.36 -9.21 -6.09
N GLY A 98 -9.00 -7.92 -6.15
CA GLY A 98 -7.93 -7.36 -5.33
C GLY A 98 -8.26 -7.43 -3.85
N LEU A 99 -9.50 -7.15 -3.46
CA LEU A 99 -9.98 -7.30 -2.10
C LEU A 99 -9.88 -8.76 -1.65
N ALA A 100 -10.38 -9.70 -2.45
CA ALA A 100 -10.32 -11.13 -2.16
C ALA A 100 -8.87 -11.64 -2.02
N LEU A 101 -7.99 -11.26 -2.95
CA LEU A 101 -6.58 -11.69 -2.91
C LEU A 101 -5.82 -11.05 -1.76
N VAL A 102 -5.95 -9.74 -1.53
CA VAL A 102 -5.23 -9.06 -0.43
C VAL A 102 -5.70 -9.60 0.91
N THR A 103 -7.00 -9.69 1.14
CA THR A 103 -7.54 -10.22 2.41
C THR A 103 -7.23 -11.71 2.56
N GLY A 104 -7.52 -12.53 1.55
CA GLY A 104 -7.24 -13.96 1.56
C GLY A 104 -5.77 -14.29 1.80
N LEU A 105 -4.85 -13.70 1.03
CA LEU A 105 -3.42 -13.97 1.18
C LEU A 105 -2.82 -13.39 2.47
N SER A 106 -3.44 -12.39 3.08
CA SER A 106 -2.93 -11.75 4.31
C SER A 106 -3.56 -12.29 5.60
N LEU A 107 -4.76 -12.87 5.52
CA LEU A 107 -5.55 -13.29 6.69
C LEU A 107 -5.86 -14.79 6.71
N HIS A 108 -5.73 -15.52 5.60
CA HIS A 108 -5.98 -16.96 5.55
C HIS A 108 -4.67 -17.77 5.56
N PRO A 109 -4.57 -18.85 6.37
CA PRO A 109 -5.57 -19.34 7.33
C PRO A 109 -5.67 -18.49 8.62
N THR A 110 -4.65 -17.70 8.93
CA THR A 110 -4.58 -16.83 10.11
C THR A 110 -3.87 -15.52 9.75
N TYR A 111 -3.83 -14.54 10.68
CA TYR A 111 -3.08 -13.29 10.53
C TYR A 111 -1.67 -13.52 9.97
N GLY A 112 -1.33 -12.71 8.97
CA GLY A 112 -0.09 -12.82 8.21
C GLY A 112 -0.20 -13.69 6.96
N GLY A 113 -1.12 -14.67 6.97
CA GLY A 113 -1.46 -15.52 5.84
C GLY A 113 -0.25 -16.05 5.07
N LEU A 114 -0.39 -16.12 3.76
CA LEU A 114 0.68 -16.52 2.85
C LEU A 114 1.77 -15.43 2.72
N VAL A 115 1.41 -14.15 2.88
CA VAL A 115 2.35 -13.02 2.74
C VAL A 115 3.49 -13.10 3.76
N LEU A 116 3.16 -13.14 5.05
CA LEU A 116 4.17 -13.21 6.12
C LEU A 116 4.81 -14.59 6.21
N ARG A 117 4.10 -15.67 5.89
CA ARG A 117 4.69 -17.02 5.80
C ARG A 117 5.77 -17.09 4.74
N ALA A 118 5.50 -16.60 3.53
CA ALA A 118 6.50 -16.56 2.47
C ALA A 118 7.73 -15.73 2.89
N GLY A 119 7.52 -14.55 3.46
CA GLY A 119 8.61 -13.70 3.93
C GLY A 119 9.43 -14.35 5.04
N PHE A 120 8.78 -14.92 6.04
CA PHE A 120 9.45 -15.58 7.16
C PHE A 120 10.19 -16.85 6.75
N SER A 121 9.59 -17.68 5.89
CA SER A 121 10.24 -18.89 5.38
C SER A 121 11.48 -18.57 4.55
N VAL A 122 11.38 -17.63 3.60
CA VAL A 122 12.53 -17.25 2.76
C VAL A 122 13.62 -16.57 3.58
N GLY A 123 13.26 -15.63 4.45
CA GLY A 123 14.23 -14.97 5.33
C GLY A 123 14.88 -15.93 6.32
N GLY A 124 14.10 -16.85 6.90
CA GLY A 124 14.60 -17.88 7.81
C GLY A 124 15.58 -18.83 7.12
N VAL A 125 15.24 -19.36 5.94
CA VAL A 125 16.14 -20.22 5.16
C VAL A 125 17.42 -19.48 4.78
N ALA A 126 17.32 -18.21 4.36
CA ALA A 126 18.51 -17.41 4.02
C ALA A 126 19.43 -17.23 5.24
N PHE A 127 18.87 -16.94 6.41
CA PHE A 127 19.64 -16.81 7.66
C PHE A 127 20.30 -18.13 8.06
N LEU A 128 19.56 -19.24 8.02
CA LEU A 128 20.09 -20.58 8.29
C LEU A 128 21.15 -21.02 7.28
N SER A 129 21.14 -20.44 6.08
CA SER A 129 22.17 -20.65 5.04
C SER A 129 23.40 -19.75 5.23
N GLY A 130 23.54 -19.07 6.36
CA GLY A 130 24.69 -18.25 6.70
C GLY A 130 24.67 -16.82 6.14
N GLN A 131 23.55 -16.35 5.59
CA GLN A 131 23.45 -14.97 5.12
C GLN A 131 23.40 -13.97 6.29
N PRO A 132 23.99 -12.78 6.16
CA PRO A 132 23.86 -11.72 7.16
C PRO A 132 22.39 -11.38 7.43
N MET A 133 22.05 -11.03 8.69
CA MET A 133 20.67 -10.75 9.11
C MET A 133 19.97 -9.72 8.20
N ALA A 134 20.66 -8.65 7.80
CA ALA A 134 20.10 -7.64 6.91
C ALA A 134 19.72 -8.21 5.53
N VAL A 135 20.53 -9.12 4.98
CA VAL A 135 20.26 -9.79 3.69
C VAL A 135 19.07 -10.73 3.83
N ALA A 136 19.04 -11.54 4.91
CA ALA A 136 17.94 -12.44 5.21
C ALA A 136 16.60 -11.70 5.37
N GLN A 137 16.60 -10.59 6.11
CA GLN A 137 15.42 -9.73 6.26
C GLN A 137 15.00 -9.10 4.92
N GLY A 138 15.95 -8.62 4.13
CA GLY A 138 15.70 -8.09 2.79
C GLY A 138 15.04 -9.12 1.87
N LEU A 139 15.56 -10.34 1.82
CA LEU A 139 15.00 -11.44 1.04
C LEU A 139 13.59 -11.82 1.51
N GLY A 140 13.35 -11.84 2.82
CA GLY A 140 12.02 -12.05 3.38
C GLY A 140 11.03 -10.94 2.97
N ALA A 141 11.45 -9.68 3.00
CA ALA A 141 10.63 -8.56 2.56
C ALA A 141 10.30 -8.62 1.06
N VAL A 142 11.26 -9.02 0.22
CA VAL A 142 11.07 -9.25 -1.22
C VAL A 142 10.09 -10.40 -1.49
N ALA A 143 10.18 -11.50 -0.73
CA ALA A 143 9.26 -12.62 -0.85
C ALA A 143 7.83 -12.22 -0.46
N ALA A 144 7.65 -11.53 0.67
CA ALA A 144 6.35 -11.01 1.08
C ALA A 144 5.78 -10.00 0.06
N ALA A 145 6.62 -9.10 -0.47
CA ALA A 145 6.24 -8.14 -1.50
C ALA A 145 5.86 -8.80 -2.82
N SER A 146 6.46 -9.96 -3.16
CA SER A 146 6.07 -10.72 -4.36
C SER A 146 4.64 -11.22 -4.26
N VAL A 147 4.25 -11.73 -3.09
CA VAL A 147 2.89 -12.21 -2.85
C VAL A 147 1.88 -11.05 -2.86
N LEU A 148 2.12 -10.02 -2.03
CA LEU A 148 1.19 -8.89 -1.90
C LEU A 148 1.17 -8.01 -3.16
N GLY A 149 2.33 -7.75 -3.74
CA GLY A 149 2.50 -7.01 -4.98
C GLY A 149 1.92 -7.75 -6.18
N GLY A 150 2.03 -9.08 -6.21
CA GLY A 150 1.37 -9.93 -7.20
C GLY A 150 -0.16 -9.81 -7.14
N ALA A 151 -0.74 -9.89 -5.94
CA ALA A 151 -2.18 -9.71 -5.72
C ALA A 151 -2.67 -8.34 -6.23
N LEU A 152 -1.99 -7.27 -5.84
CA LEU A 152 -2.33 -5.90 -6.25
C LEU A 152 -2.09 -5.66 -7.75
N GLY A 153 -0.99 -6.20 -8.28
CA GLY A 153 -0.60 -6.07 -9.68
C GLY A 153 -1.58 -6.79 -10.61
N PHE A 154 -1.95 -8.01 -10.26
CA PHE A 154 -2.92 -8.81 -11.02
C PHE A 154 -4.31 -8.16 -11.03
N ALA A 155 -4.80 -7.71 -9.87
CA ALA A 155 -6.04 -6.95 -9.78
C ALA A 155 -6.02 -5.67 -10.64
N ALA A 156 -4.90 -4.93 -10.61
CA ALA A 156 -4.74 -3.73 -11.42
C ALA A 156 -4.67 -4.02 -12.93
N LEU A 157 -4.03 -5.12 -13.34
CA LEU A 157 -4.00 -5.60 -14.73
C LEU A 157 -5.39 -6.00 -15.22
N LEU A 158 -6.17 -6.70 -14.40
CA LEU A 158 -7.55 -7.06 -14.73
C LEU A 158 -8.40 -5.79 -14.93
N ALA A 159 -8.29 -4.84 -14.00
CA ALA A 159 -9.01 -3.58 -14.03
C ALA A 159 -8.66 -2.70 -15.23
N ARG A 160 -7.37 -2.57 -15.58
CA ARG A 160 -6.90 -1.58 -16.57
C ARG A 160 -6.51 -2.17 -17.92
N GLY A 161 -6.30 -3.48 -17.99
CA GLY A 161 -5.74 -4.15 -19.16
C GLY A 161 -4.23 -4.02 -19.28
N LEU A 162 -3.67 -4.67 -20.30
CA LEU A 162 -2.25 -4.63 -20.62
C LEU A 162 -1.84 -3.25 -21.14
N PRO A 163 -0.56 -2.85 -20.95
CA PRO A 163 -0.02 -1.63 -21.54
C PRO A 163 -0.18 -1.62 -23.07
N ARG A 164 -0.45 -0.44 -23.65
CA ARG A 164 -0.46 -0.24 -25.11
C ARG A 164 0.91 -0.53 -25.73
N ARG A 165 0.94 -0.97 -27.00
CA ARG A 165 2.19 -1.16 -27.78
C ARG A 165 3.03 0.12 -27.71
N GLY A 166 4.32 -0.01 -27.36
CA GLY A 166 5.25 1.11 -27.12
C GLY A 166 5.30 1.65 -25.67
N GLY A 167 4.40 1.21 -24.79
CA GLY A 167 4.39 1.60 -23.36
C GLY A 167 5.01 0.59 -22.40
N TRP A 168 5.40 -0.59 -22.89
CA TRP A 168 5.77 -1.74 -22.06
C TRP A 168 7.00 -1.50 -21.18
N GLY A 169 8.08 -0.94 -21.72
CA GLY A 169 9.29 -0.65 -20.93
C GLY A 169 9.00 0.30 -19.76
N ARG A 170 8.26 1.39 -20.01
CA ARG A 170 7.85 2.33 -18.95
C ARG A 170 6.92 1.68 -17.92
N ALA A 171 6.01 0.81 -18.37
CA ALA A 171 5.14 0.07 -17.48
C ALA A 171 5.91 -0.91 -16.59
N LEU A 172 6.91 -1.62 -17.15
CA LEU A 172 7.78 -2.55 -16.43
C LEU A 172 8.64 -1.81 -15.39
N VAL A 173 9.33 -0.74 -15.78
CA VAL A 173 10.13 0.08 -14.86
C VAL A 173 9.25 0.59 -13.71
N ARG A 174 8.04 1.07 -14.01
CA ARG A 174 7.12 1.53 -12.97
C ARG A 174 6.63 0.40 -12.07
N ALA A 175 6.41 -0.79 -12.61
CA ALA A 175 6.05 -1.97 -11.83
C ALA A 175 7.19 -2.37 -10.89
N LEU A 176 8.44 -2.39 -11.38
CA LEU A 176 9.63 -2.69 -10.57
C LEU A 176 9.85 -1.65 -9.47
N LEU A 177 9.69 -0.35 -9.75
CA LEU A 177 9.81 0.70 -8.74
C LEU A 177 8.73 0.58 -7.65
N ARG A 178 7.50 0.26 -8.04
CA ARG A 178 6.40 0.02 -7.07
C ARG A 178 6.63 -1.23 -6.24
N PHE A 179 7.15 -2.28 -6.87
CA PHE A 179 7.55 -3.51 -6.20
C PHE A 179 8.66 -3.25 -5.18
N ALA A 180 9.71 -2.53 -5.56
CA ALA A 180 10.79 -2.14 -4.67
C ALA A 180 10.29 -1.27 -3.51
N ALA A 181 9.39 -0.32 -3.78
CA ALA A 181 8.74 0.49 -2.74
C ALA A 181 7.88 -0.35 -1.78
N LEU A 182 7.22 -1.40 -2.27
CA LEU A 182 6.45 -2.32 -1.43
C LEU A 182 7.36 -3.23 -0.59
N ALA A 183 8.46 -3.74 -1.16
CA ALA A 183 9.47 -4.50 -0.43
C ALA A 183 10.10 -3.64 0.67
N TRP A 184 10.46 -2.39 0.36
CA TRP A 184 10.87 -1.40 1.36
C TRP A 184 9.84 -1.24 2.47
N ALA A 185 8.57 -1.01 2.11
CA ALA A 185 7.50 -0.84 3.08
C ALA A 185 7.40 -2.02 4.04
N LEU A 186 7.38 -3.26 3.52
CA LEU A 186 7.29 -4.45 4.35
C LEU A 186 8.54 -4.67 5.21
N GLY A 187 9.73 -4.32 4.72
CA GLY A 187 10.96 -4.33 5.51
C GLY A 187 10.91 -3.35 6.69
N VAL A 188 10.50 -2.10 6.44
CA VAL A 188 10.35 -1.08 7.49
C VAL A 188 9.33 -1.51 8.54
N LEU A 189 8.16 -2.02 8.11
CA LEU A 189 7.13 -2.49 9.03
C LEU A 189 7.55 -3.74 9.82
N ALA A 190 8.39 -4.59 9.23
CA ALA A 190 8.95 -5.75 9.92
C ALA A 190 9.93 -5.36 11.04
N ALA A 191 10.66 -4.26 10.88
CA ALA A 191 11.57 -3.74 11.90
C ALA A 191 10.84 -3.09 13.10
N ALA A 192 9.52 -2.88 13.01
CA ALA A 192 8.77 -2.11 14.00
C ALA A 192 8.85 -2.66 15.43
N ARG A 193 8.87 -3.99 15.57
CA ARG A 193 9.03 -4.65 16.88
C ARG A 193 10.35 -4.27 17.54
N ASP A 194 11.44 -4.35 16.78
CA ASP A 194 12.80 -4.09 17.25
C ASP A 194 13.03 -2.58 17.51
N LEU A 195 12.19 -1.71 16.94
CA LEU A 195 12.21 -0.26 17.13
C LEU A 195 11.37 0.26 18.31
N GLY A 196 10.76 -0.63 19.11
CA GLY A 196 10.05 -0.25 20.34
C GLY A 196 8.56 -0.62 20.40
N LEU A 197 8.06 -1.39 19.44
CA LEU A 197 6.68 -1.92 19.45
C LEU A 197 6.57 -3.36 19.97
N SER A 198 7.56 -3.86 20.73
CA SER A 198 7.59 -5.24 21.25
C SER A 198 6.50 -5.58 22.29
N GLY A 199 5.93 -4.55 22.94
CA GLY A 199 4.81 -4.71 23.87
C GLY A 199 3.46 -4.89 23.17
N PHE A 200 3.29 -4.33 21.97
CA PHE A 200 2.06 -4.45 21.20
C PHE A 200 2.12 -5.74 20.34
N PRO A 201 1.03 -6.52 20.26
CA PRO A 201 -0.32 -6.19 20.71
C PRO A 201 -0.75 -6.78 22.06
N ARG A 202 0.19 -7.29 22.88
CA ARG A 202 -0.11 -7.75 24.25
C ARG A 202 -0.60 -6.61 25.16
N LEU A 203 0.01 -5.44 25.00
CA LEU A 203 -0.36 -4.18 25.64
C LEU A 203 -0.93 -3.22 24.59
N ALA A 204 -1.82 -2.33 25.03
CA ALA A 204 -2.33 -1.27 24.18
C ALA A 204 -1.19 -0.34 23.77
N LEU A 205 -1.29 0.26 22.57
CA LEU A 205 -0.32 1.24 22.12
C LEU A 205 -0.36 2.46 23.05
N SER A 206 0.78 2.77 23.69
CA SER A 206 0.94 4.07 24.35
C SER A 206 0.94 5.20 23.33
N GLY A 207 0.70 6.44 23.76
CA GLY A 207 0.73 7.60 22.86
C GLY A 207 2.05 7.73 22.08
N GLY A 208 3.19 7.48 22.74
CA GLY A 208 4.51 7.47 22.09
C GLY A 208 4.66 6.32 21.08
N GLN A 209 4.17 5.13 21.39
CA GLN A 209 4.20 3.98 20.46
C GLN A 209 3.25 4.19 19.27
N ALA A 210 2.10 4.84 19.47
CA ALA A 210 1.20 5.20 18.38
C ALA A 210 1.86 6.21 17.44
N ALA A 211 2.53 7.24 17.97
CA ALA A 211 3.28 8.21 17.17
C ALA A 211 4.42 7.53 16.38
N LEU A 212 5.16 6.61 17.01
CA LEU A 212 6.19 5.80 16.35
C LEU A 212 5.58 4.94 15.23
N ALA A 213 4.48 4.25 15.50
CA ALA A 213 3.79 3.42 14.50
C ALA A 213 3.33 4.25 13.29
N LEU A 214 2.76 5.44 13.52
CA LEU A 214 2.41 6.37 12.44
C LEU A 214 3.64 6.83 11.66
N GLY A 215 4.74 7.16 12.34
CA GLY A 215 6.01 7.51 11.70
C GLY A 215 6.56 6.38 10.82
N LEU A 216 6.51 5.13 11.30
CA LEU A 216 6.92 3.95 10.54
C LEU A 216 6.02 3.67 9.34
N VAL A 217 4.70 3.80 9.49
CA VAL A 217 3.74 3.67 8.38
C VAL A 217 3.99 4.74 7.32
N LEU A 218 4.27 5.98 7.74
CA LEU A 218 4.65 7.04 6.82
C LEU A 218 5.94 6.66 6.07
N ALA A 219 7.01 6.34 6.79
CA ALA A 219 8.30 5.98 6.20
C ALA A 219 8.23 4.76 5.27
N ALA A 220 7.37 3.79 5.59
CA ALA A 220 7.13 2.59 4.81
C ALA A 220 6.45 2.91 3.46
N PHE A 221 5.34 3.67 3.48
CA PHE A 221 4.52 3.87 2.28
C PHE A 221 4.82 5.16 1.50
N LEU A 222 5.62 6.08 2.06
CA LEU A 222 5.97 7.34 1.42
C LEU A 222 6.60 7.15 0.02
N PRO A 223 7.59 6.24 -0.20
CA PRO A 223 8.13 6.01 -1.53
C PRO A 223 7.06 5.57 -2.53
N HIS A 224 6.12 4.73 -2.08
CA HIS A 224 5.03 4.25 -2.92
C HIS A 224 4.07 5.38 -3.32
N VAL A 225 3.73 6.28 -2.38
CA VAL A 225 2.86 7.45 -2.64
C VAL A 225 3.53 8.43 -3.61
N ILE A 226 4.83 8.70 -3.44
CA ILE A 226 5.60 9.58 -4.34
C ILE A 226 5.53 9.06 -5.78
N LEU A 227 5.70 7.75 -6.00
CA LEU A 227 5.60 7.12 -7.33
C LEU A 227 4.20 7.25 -8.00
N ASP A 228 3.16 7.50 -7.20
CA ASP A 228 1.80 7.71 -7.71
C ASP A 228 1.49 9.19 -7.98
N LEU A 229 2.11 10.10 -7.23
CA LEU A 229 2.04 11.55 -7.44
C LEU A 229 2.85 12.00 -8.65
N VAL A 230 4.02 11.39 -8.89
CA VAL A 230 4.88 11.66 -10.04
C VAL A 230 4.35 10.89 -11.26
N ARG A 231 3.33 11.44 -11.94
CA ARG A 231 2.91 10.95 -13.26
C ARG A 231 3.64 11.74 -14.36
N PRO A 232 4.20 11.07 -15.39
CA PRO A 232 4.71 11.77 -16.57
C PRO A 232 3.62 12.66 -17.18
N ARG A 233 3.94 13.92 -17.48
CA ARG A 233 3.05 14.80 -18.25
C ARG A 233 2.75 14.09 -19.59
N ALA A 234 1.49 14.06 -20.00
CA ALA A 234 1.16 13.69 -21.37
C ALA A 234 1.94 14.62 -22.30
N SER A 235 2.76 14.05 -23.18
CA SER A 235 3.50 14.83 -24.18
C SER A 235 2.48 15.60 -25.01
N VAL A 236 2.68 16.91 -25.15
CA VAL A 236 1.79 17.83 -25.88
C VAL A 236 2.00 17.71 -27.40
N GLU A 237 2.95 16.91 -27.86
CA GLU A 237 3.24 16.75 -29.28
C GLU A 237 2.49 15.59 -29.91
N SER A 238 1.37 15.92 -30.56
CA SER A 238 1.29 15.89 -32.02
C SER A 238 -0.02 16.52 -32.45
N THR A 239 0.05 17.76 -32.96
CA THR A 239 -0.99 18.32 -33.82
C THR A 239 -1.26 17.30 -34.93
N PRO A 240 -2.50 16.80 -35.13
CA PRO A 240 -2.79 16.01 -36.30
C PRO A 240 -2.66 16.95 -37.50
N GLY A 241 -1.57 16.78 -38.26
CA GLY A 241 -1.47 17.39 -39.57
C GLY A 241 -2.63 16.88 -40.41
N ARG A 242 -3.54 17.79 -40.77
CA ARG A 242 -4.53 17.56 -41.83
C ARG A 242 -3.77 17.15 -43.09
N ARG A 243 -4.11 15.99 -43.64
CA ARG A 243 -4.02 15.71 -45.06
C ARG A 243 -5.44 15.59 -45.58
#